data_AF-A0A150JKN0-F1
#
_entry.id   AF-A0A150JKN0-F1
#
_cell.length_a   1.000
_cell.length_b   1.000
_cell.length_c   1.000
_cell.angle_alpha   90.00
_cell.angle_beta   90.00
_cell.angle_gamma   90.00
#
_symmetry.space_group_name_H-M   'P 1'
#
loop_
_entity.id
_entity.type
_entity.pdbx_description
1 polymer ?
#
loop_
_entity_poly.entity_id
_entity_poly.type
_entity_poly.pdbx_seq_one_letter_code
_entity_poly.pdbx_strand_id
1 'polypeptide(L)'
;MLIRLREYYLITTDKKAEKLYLEGLESLVHYLPDYDAGEKKSYYDALGNIANNHYHEMHVAQLCSLYEYTKNPIFKEYKEKWERE
;
A
#
# COMPACT_ATOMS: atom_id res chain seq x y z
N MET A 1 -0.82 -1.81 -7.94
CA MET A 1 -1.87 -2.60 -8.62
C MET A 1 -3.27 -2.39 -8.00
N LEU A 2 -3.43 -2.42 -6.67
CA LEU A 2 -4.75 -2.29 -6.01
C LEU A 2 -5.54 -1.03 -6.37
N ILE A 3 -4.87 0.14 -6.42
CA ILE A 3 -5.52 1.40 -6.80
C ILE A 3 -6.18 1.30 -8.19
N ARG A 4 -5.50 0.66 -9.16
CA ARG A 4 -6.03 0.47 -10.52
C ARG A 4 -7.21 -0.49 -10.56
N LEU A 5 -7.24 -1.53 -9.72
CA LEU A 5 -8.40 -2.42 -9.60
C LEU A 5 -9.62 -1.68 -9.08
N ARG A 6 -9.43 -0.80 -8.09
CA ARG A 6 -10.50 0.08 -7.59
C ARG A 6 -11.04 1.01 -8.68
N GLU A 7 -10.15 1.70 -9.39
CA GLU A 7 -10.52 2.58 -10.51
C GLU A 7 -11.29 1.82 -11.59
N TYR A 8 -10.79 0.65 -11.99
CA TYR A 8 -11.43 -0.18 -12.99
C TYR A 8 -12.85 -0.60 -12.57
N TYR A 9 -13.03 -1.03 -11.31
CA TYR A 9 -14.36 -1.31 -10.78
C TYR A 9 -15.27 -0.09 -10.81
N LEU A 10 -14.79 1.09 -10.42
CA LEU A 10 -15.60 2.32 -10.44
C LEU A 10 -16.05 2.72 -11.86
N ILE A 11 -15.28 2.38 -12.88
CA ILE A 11 -15.60 2.67 -14.28
C ILE A 11 -16.53 1.61 -14.89
N THR A 12 -16.30 0.34 -14.59
CA THR A 12 -16.95 -0.78 -15.29
C THR A 12 -18.05 -1.46 -14.48
N THR A 13 -18.10 -1.24 -13.18
CA THR A 13 -18.94 -1.97 -12.21
C THR A 13 -18.66 -3.48 -12.16
N ASP A 14 -17.49 -3.93 -12.64
CA ASP A 14 -17.09 -5.33 -12.63
C ASP A 14 -16.88 -5.84 -11.19
N LYS A 15 -17.78 -6.72 -10.74
CA LYS A 15 -17.76 -7.31 -9.40
C LYS A 15 -16.56 -8.20 -9.13
N LYS A 16 -15.91 -8.75 -10.16
CA LYS A 16 -14.66 -9.49 -9.99
C LYS A 16 -13.52 -8.55 -9.60
N ALA A 17 -13.47 -7.35 -10.18
CA ALA A 17 -12.47 -6.35 -9.84
C ALA A 17 -12.67 -5.82 -8.41
N GLU A 18 -13.93 -5.58 -8.00
CA GLU A 18 -14.25 -5.23 -6.61
C GLU A 18 -13.77 -6.31 -5.63
N LYS A 19 -14.07 -7.58 -5.92
CA LYS A 19 -13.64 -8.71 -5.09
C LYS A 19 -12.11 -8.77 -4.96
N LEU A 20 -11.37 -8.73 -6.07
CA LEU A 20 -9.91 -8.78 -6.07
C LEU A 20 -9.29 -7.57 -5.33
N TYR A 21 -9.90 -6.40 -5.44
CA TYR A 21 -9.47 -5.22 -4.70
C TYR A 21 -9.63 -5.42 -3.18
N LEU A 22 -10.78 -5.94 -2.73
CA LEU A 22 -11.04 -6.17 -1.32
C LEU A 22 -10.12 -7.25 -0.72
N GLU A 23 -9.97 -8.40 -1.39
CA GLU A 23 -9.06 -9.48 -0.95
C GLU A 23 -7.60 -9.03 -0.94
N GLY A 24 -7.20 -8.23 -1.94
CA GLY A 24 -5.88 -7.64 -2.01
C GLY A 24 -5.61 -6.59 -0.95
N LEU A 25 -6.61 -5.80 -0.56
CA LEU A 25 -6.52 -4.87 0.57
C LEU A 25 -6.32 -5.61 1.89
N GLU A 26 -7.10 -6.66 2.14
CA GLU A 26 -6.99 -7.47 3.35
C GLU A 26 -5.58 -8.09 3.45
N SER A 27 -5.11 -8.67 2.35
CA SER A 27 -3.75 -9.23 2.26
C SER A 27 -2.69 -8.15 2.50
N LEU A 28 -2.83 -6.97 1.89
CA LEU A 28 -1.88 -5.88 2.08
C LEU A 28 -1.82 -5.44 3.55
N VAL A 29 -2.97 -5.24 4.20
CA VAL A 29 -3.02 -4.86 5.62
C VAL A 29 -2.35 -5.91 6.50
N HIS A 30 -2.56 -7.19 6.20
CA HIS A 30 -1.95 -8.30 6.94
C HIS A 30 -0.42 -8.32 6.82
N TYR A 31 0.12 -8.19 5.61
CA TYR A 31 1.56 -8.30 5.35
C TYR A 31 2.34 -6.99 5.43
N LEU A 32 1.67 -5.82 5.48
CA LEU A 32 2.33 -4.51 5.54
C LEU A 32 3.42 -4.40 6.64
N PRO A 33 3.24 -4.93 7.86
CA PRO A 33 4.29 -4.93 8.88
C PRO A 33 5.59 -5.62 8.44
N ASP A 34 5.52 -6.66 7.61
CA ASP A 34 6.70 -7.42 7.16
C ASP A 34 7.58 -6.61 6.19
N TYR A 35 7.03 -5.52 5.63
CA TYR A 35 7.75 -4.60 4.75
C TYR A 35 8.37 -3.41 5.49
N ASP A 36 8.20 -3.33 6.81
CA ASP A 36 8.84 -2.30 7.62
C ASP A 36 10.28 -2.68 7.95
N ALA A 37 11.22 -1.91 7.43
CA ALA A 37 12.65 -2.10 7.71
C ALA A 37 13.12 -1.29 8.92
N GLY A 38 12.22 -0.53 9.56
CA GLY A 38 12.57 0.40 10.62
C GLY A 38 13.32 1.63 10.12
N GLU A 39 13.64 2.56 11.04
CA GLU A 39 14.43 3.77 10.73
C GLU A 39 13.96 4.58 9.51
N LYS A 40 12.63 4.73 9.32
CA LYS A 40 12.04 5.39 8.14
C LYS A 40 12.45 4.73 6.80
N LYS A 41 12.63 3.41 6.79
CA LYS A 41 12.93 2.59 5.60
C LYS A 41 11.88 1.51 5.42
N SER A 42 11.67 1.09 4.18
CA SER A 42 10.83 -0.05 3.83
C SER A 42 11.60 -1.05 2.99
N TYR A 43 11.18 -2.30 3.05
CA TYR A 43 11.66 -3.34 2.16
C TYR A 43 10.98 -3.21 0.79
N TYR A 44 11.75 -3.50 -0.27
CA TYR A 44 11.31 -3.59 -1.65
C TYR A 44 10.50 -4.86 -1.90
N ASP A 45 10.87 -5.94 -1.24
CA ASP A 45 10.29 -7.26 -1.40
C ASP A 45 10.29 -8.06 -0.08
N ALA A 46 9.63 -9.21 -0.11
CA ALA A 46 9.54 -10.11 1.04
C ALA A 46 10.85 -10.85 1.38
N LEU A 47 11.92 -10.65 0.61
CA LEU A 47 13.25 -11.22 0.90
C LEU A 47 14.08 -10.29 1.79
N GLY A 48 13.54 -9.11 2.14
CA GLY A 48 14.22 -8.14 3.01
C GLY A 48 15.19 -7.23 2.27
N ASN A 49 15.08 -7.10 0.94
CA ASN A 49 15.88 -6.13 0.20
C ASN A 49 15.41 -4.72 0.54
N ILE A 50 16.29 -3.83 1.01
CA ILE A 50 15.92 -2.45 1.34
C ILE A 50 15.53 -1.70 0.06
N ALA A 51 14.39 -1.02 0.08
CA ALA A 51 13.96 -0.16 -1.02
C ALA A 51 14.90 1.03 -1.19
N ASN A 52 15.33 1.29 -2.42
CA ASN A 52 16.01 2.53 -2.76
C ASN A 52 15.05 3.74 -2.59
N ASN A 53 15.58 4.96 -2.66
CA ASN A 53 14.79 6.17 -2.43
C ASN A 53 13.56 6.26 -3.34
N HIS A 54 13.71 5.94 -4.62
CA HIS A 54 12.60 5.98 -5.57
C HIS A 54 11.45 5.03 -5.18
N TYR A 55 11.77 3.76 -4.88
CA TYR A 55 10.75 2.80 -4.47
C TYR A 55 10.17 3.10 -3.09
N HIS A 56 10.98 3.61 -2.17
CA HIS A 56 10.53 4.00 -0.86
C HIS A 56 9.52 5.17 -0.93
N GLU A 57 9.84 6.22 -1.69
CA GLU A 57 8.92 7.34 -1.96
C GLU A 57 7.63 6.85 -2.63
N MET A 58 7.74 5.90 -3.55
CA MET A 58 6.58 5.26 -4.17
C MET A 58 5.72 4.52 -3.13
N HIS A 59 6.31 3.80 -2.18
CA HIS A 59 5.56 3.13 -1.10
C HIS A 59 4.80 4.16 -0.25
N VAL A 60 5.43 5.26 0.16
CA VAL A 60 4.79 6.33 0.94
C VAL A 60 3.62 6.96 0.16
N ALA A 61 3.81 7.26 -1.12
CA ALA A 61 2.75 7.81 -1.97
C ALA A 61 1.57 6.84 -2.12
N GLN A 62 1.84 5.54 -2.29
CA GLN A 62 0.79 4.52 -2.38
C GLN A 62 0.01 4.40 -1.07
N LEU A 63 0.67 4.43 0.09
CA LEU A 63 0.02 4.43 1.40
C LEU A 63 -0.88 5.66 1.59
N CYS A 64 -0.44 6.83 1.13
CA CYS A 64 -1.26 8.04 1.14
C CYS A 64 -2.56 7.87 0.32
N SER A 65 -2.45 7.40 -0.93
CA SER A 65 -3.63 7.13 -1.78
C SER A 65 -4.55 6.06 -1.17
N LEU A 66 -3.99 4.99 -0.62
CA LEU A 66 -4.77 3.93 0.03
C LEU A 66 -5.53 4.46 1.26
N TYR A 67 -4.91 5.31 2.07
CA TYR A 67 -5.59 5.98 3.18
C TYR A 67 -6.72 6.89 2.69
N GLU A 68 -6.50 7.66 1.62
CA GLU A 68 -7.53 8.52 1.06
C GLU A 68 -8.77 7.74 0.62
N TYR A 69 -8.57 6.57 0.00
CA TYR A 69 -9.64 5.74 -0.53
C TYR A 69 -10.36 4.87 0.51
N THR A 70 -9.64 4.38 1.52
CA THR A 70 -10.18 3.39 2.48
C THR A 70 -10.47 3.99 3.85
N LYS A 71 -9.83 5.10 4.19
CA LYS A 71 -9.78 5.67 5.55
C LYS A 71 -9.28 4.69 6.62
N ASN A 72 -8.61 3.61 6.22
CA ASN A 72 -8.06 2.64 7.16
C ASN A 72 -6.80 3.23 7.84
N PRO A 73 -6.78 3.39 9.17
CA PRO A 73 -5.71 4.06 9.89
C PRO A 73 -4.34 3.41 9.72
N ILE A 74 -4.26 2.11 9.44
CA ILE A 74 -2.98 1.42 9.26
C ILE A 74 -2.15 2.03 8.13
N PHE A 75 -2.78 2.46 7.04
CA PHE A 75 -2.07 3.07 5.93
C PHE A 75 -1.52 4.45 6.31
N LYS A 76 -2.23 5.20 7.14
CA LYS A 76 -1.75 6.47 7.67
C LYS A 76 -0.57 6.24 8.62
N GLU A 77 -0.67 5.27 9.51
CA GLU A 77 0.40 4.92 10.45
C GLU A 77 1.70 4.56 9.72
N TYR A 78 1.66 3.65 8.74
CA TYR A 78 2.87 3.28 7.99
C TYR A 78 3.35 4.40 7.07
N LYS A 79 2.45 5.22 6.52
CA LYS A 79 2.84 6.42 5.77
C LYS A 79 3.68 7.32 6.67
N GLU A 80 3.21 7.64 7.87
CA GLU A 80 3.92 8.49 8.84
C GLU A 80 5.22 7.87 9.34
N LYS A 81 5.26 6.54 9.56
CA LYS A 81 6.50 5.83 9.93
C LYS A 81 7.58 5.89 8.86
N TRP A 82 7.17 5.84 7.59
CA TRP A 82 8.08 5.82 6.44
C TRP A 82 8.33 7.22 5.86
N GLU A 83 7.61 8.24 6.30
CA GLU A 83 7.80 9.61 5.84
C GLU A 83 9.18 10.14 6.28
N ARG A 84 9.98 10.59 5.32
CA ARG A 84 11.28 11.21 5.54
C ARG A 84 11.11 12.73 5.57
N GLU A 85 11.97 13.39 6.35
CA GLU A 85 12.05 14.86 6.42
C GLU A 85 12.65 15.46 5.15
#